data_AF-A0A1N6QYL4-F1
#
_entry.id   AF-A0A1N6QYL4-F1
#
_cell.length_a   1.000
_cell.length_b   1.000
_cell.length_c   1.000
_cell.angle_alpha   90.00
_cell.angle_beta   90.00
_cell.angle_gamma   90.00
#
_symmetry.space_group_name_H-M   'P 1'
#
loop_
_entity.id
_entity.type
_entity.pdbx_description
1 polymer ?
#
loop_
_entity_poly.entity_id
_entity_poly.type
_entity_poly.pdbx_seq_one_letter_code
_entity_poly.pdbx_strand_id
1 'polypeptide(L)'
;MNDHEHPDSIAVGVEIWVDGDSCPVPVREILQRIPGRRGIPVRFCANRALPLGKTGGDLLEMLVIQEEDVDDYLLRETVAARGIVLVVTRDIPLAERLVELGIPVMNDRGRLFERDSIRELRSLRDARAAIRAQGLETMTRAVTFGKREQKAFADALDRFLATPPRPRGAAEKDIPLS
;
A
#
# COMPACT_ATOMS: atom_id res chain seq x y z
N MET A 1 19.84 -30.68 7.29
CA MET A 1 18.40 -30.37 7.42
C MET A 1 18.34 -29.21 8.37
N ASN A 2 18.26 -27.99 7.84
CA ASN A 2 18.08 -26.82 8.69
C ASN A 2 16.59 -26.61 8.82
N ASP A 3 16.09 -26.92 10.01
CA ASP A 3 14.75 -26.59 10.46
C ASP A 3 14.60 -25.07 10.37
N HIS A 4 13.83 -24.60 9.39
CA HIS A 4 13.28 -23.25 9.40
C HIS A 4 12.22 -23.21 10.50
N GLU A 5 12.65 -22.88 11.71
CA GLU A 5 11.72 -22.49 12.76
C GLU A 5 10.89 -21.31 12.27
N HIS A 6 9.63 -21.58 11.93
CA HIS A 6 8.62 -20.54 11.77
C HIS A 6 8.36 -19.91 13.14
N PRO A 7 8.61 -18.59 13.33
CA PRO A 7 8.27 -17.93 14.58
C PRO A 7 6.75 -17.76 14.67
N ASP A 8 6.08 -18.80 15.17
CA ASP A 8 4.64 -18.85 15.49
C ASP A 8 4.31 -18.05 16.77
N SER A 9 4.77 -16.80 16.83
CA SER A 9 4.38 -15.83 17.86
C SER A 9 4.42 -14.43 17.26
N ILE A 10 3.52 -14.19 16.30
CA ILE A 10 3.32 -12.85 15.74
C ILE A 10 2.64 -12.00 16.83
N ALA A 11 3.42 -11.20 17.55
CA ALA A 11 2.90 -9.96 18.13
C ALA A 11 2.12 -9.26 17.02
N VAL A 12 0.89 -8.80 17.29
CA VAL A 12 0.02 -8.21 16.27
C VAL A 12 0.66 -6.92 15.75
N GLY A 13 1.52 -7.08 14.75
CA GLY A 13 2.41 -6.04 14.24
C GLY A 13 1.77 -5.28 13.09
N VAL A 14 2.38 -4.16 12.75
CA VAL A 14 2.09 -3.43 11.52
C VAL A 14 3.02 -3.95 10.43
N GLU A 15 2.49 -4.16 9.23
CA GLU A 15 3.28 -4.41 8.02
C GLU A 15 2.85 -3.49 6.88
N ILE A 16 3.79 -3.17 5.99
CA ILE A 16 3.57 -2.26 4.86
C ILE A 16 3.77 -3.02 3.55
N TRP A 17 2.77 -2.96 2.69
CA TRP A 17 2.82 -3.46 1.32
C TRP A 17 2.80 -2.29 0.35
N VAL A 18 3.58 -2.39 -0.71
CA VAL A 18 3.79 -1.28 -1.65
C VAL A 18 3.58 -1.76 -3.06
N ASP A 19 2.67 -1.13 -3.78
CA ASP A 19 2.62 -1.19 -5.24
C ASP A 19 3.81 -0.39 -5.78
N GLY A 20 4.84 -1.13 -6.19
CA GLY A 20 6.12 -0.59 -6.62
C GLY A 20 6.09 0.03 -8.02
N ASP A 21 5.17 -0.40 -8.89
CA ASP A 21 5.06 0.15 -10.25
C ASP A 21 4.43 1.55 -10.22
N SER A 22 3.56 1.83 -9.25
CA SER A 22 3.02 3.17 -9.05
C SER A 22 3.81 4.02 -8.04
N CYS A 23 4.76 3.49 -7.27
CA CYS A 23 5.43 4.25 -6.21
C CYS A 23 6.63 5.12 -6.68
N PRO A 24 6.64 6.44 -6.44
CA PRO A 24 7.74 7.31 -6.87
C PRO A 24 9.03 7.09 -6.04
N VAL A 25 10.20 7.30 -6.65
CA VAL A 25 11.53 7.11 -6.01
C VAL A 25 11.63 7.68 -4.59
N PRO A 26 11.26 8.95 -4.31
CA PRO A 26 11.46 9.53 -2.99
C PRO A 26 10.60 8.88 -1.90
N VAL A 27 9.47 8.28 -2.27
CA VAL A 27 8.60 7.53 -1.35
C VAL A 27 9.20 6.15 -1.08
N ARG A 28 9.71 5.47 -2.11
CA ARG A 28 10.46 4.21 -1.95
C ARG A 28 11.65 4.37 -1.00
N GLU A 29 12.39 5.48 -1.12
CA GLU A 29 13.52 5.80 -0.24
C GLU A 29 13.13 5.99 1.23
N ILE A 30 11.93 6.51 1.50
CA ILE A 30 11.40 6.62 2.86
C ILE A 30 11.03 5.23 3.37
N LEU A 31 10.27 4.48 2.58
CA LEU A 31 9.72 3.18 2.93
C LEU A 31 10.83 2.14 3.19
N GLN A 32 11.87 2.08 2.37
CA GLN A 32 12.98 1.13 2.56
C GLN A 32 13.81 1.34 3.85
N ARG A 33 13.64 2.49 4.52
CA ARG A 33 14.29 2.78 5.81
C ARG A 33 13.44 2.39 7.01
N ILE A 34 12.14 2.17 6.82
CA ILE A 34 11.20 1.81 7.89
C ILE A 34 11.62 0.51 8.61
N PRO A 35 12.03 -0.57 7.90
CA PRO A 35 12.43 -1.80 8.57
C PRO A 35 13.57 -1.60 9.56
N GLY A 36 14.65 -0.93 9.15
CA GLY A 36 15.80 -0.67 10.02
C GLY A 36 15.52 0.34 11.13
N ARG A 37 14.54 1.24 10.98
CA ARG A 37 14.21 2.27 11.98
C ARG A 37 13.15 1.85 12.99
N ARG A 38 12.20 1.00 12.58
CA ARG A 38 11.00 0.68 13.34
C ARG A 38 10.76 -0.83 13.52
N GLY A 39 11.58 -1.69 12.91
CA GLY A 39 11.36 -3.14 12.94
C GLY A 39 10.08 -3.58 12.24
N ILE A 40 9.56 -2.76 11.31
CA ILE A 40 8.31 -3.01 10.60
C ILE A 40 8.63 -3.63 9.24
N PRO A 41 8.07 -4.80 8.91
CA PRO A 41 8.22 -5.41 7.59
C PRO A 41 7.70 -4.49 6.48
N VAL A 42 8.46 -4.38 5.39
CA VAL A 42 8.05 -3.64 4.19
C VAL A 42 8.29 -4.53 2.97
N ARG A 43 7.22 -4.75 2.19
CA ARG A 43 7.24 -5.57 0.96
C ARG A 43 6.85 -4.73 -0.24
N PHE A 44 7.75 -4.67 -1.23
CA PHE A 44 7.47 -4.03 -2.52
C PHE A 44 7.05 -5.08 -3.52
N CYS A 45 5.89 -4.91 -4.14
CA CYS A 45 5.41 -5.77 -5.22
C CYS A 45 5.46 -4.99 -6.53
N ALA A 46 6.06 -5.54 -7.58
CA ALA A 46 6.06 -4.92 -8.91
C ALA A 46 6.30 -5.96 -10.00
N ASN A 47 5.98 -5.60 -11.24
CA ASN A 47 6.24 -6.43 -12.42
C ASN A 47 7.74 -6.56 -12.76
N ARG A 48 8.60 -5.73 -12.15
CA ARG A 48 10.04 -5.75 -12.36
C ARG A 48 10.79 -5.43 -11.08
N ALA A 49 12.05 -5.85 -10.99
CA ALA A 49 12.94 -5.46 -9.91
C ALA A 49 13.10 -3.93 -9.84
N LEU A 50 12.91 -3.37 -8.65
CA LEU A 50 13.14 -1.96 -8.37
C LEU A 50 14.48 -1.81 -7.65
N PRO A 51 15.20 -0.70 -7.88
CA PRO A 51 16.46 -0.44 -7.18
C PRO A 51 16.15 -0.09 -5.71
N LEU A 52 16.12 -1.11 -4.86
CA LEU A 52 16.01 -0.96 -3.41
C LEU A 52 17.40 -1.05 -2.77
N GLY A 53 17.66 -0.18 -1.80
CA GLY A 53 18.87 -0.24 -0.99
C GLY A 53 18.84 -1.40 0.01
N LYS A 54 20.01 -1.76 0.56
CA LYS A 54 20.11 -2.81 1.60
C LYS A 54 19.77 -2.34 3.01
N THR A 55 19.26 -1.11 3.16
CA THR A 55 19.15 -0.42 4.46
C THR A 55 18.10 -1.03 5.39
N GLY A 56 17.19 -1.87 4.87
CA GLY A 56 16.13 -2.49 5.66
C GLY A 56 16.42 -3.91 6.14
N GLY A 57 17.56 -4.52 5.78
CA GLY A 57 17.91 -5.88 6.20
C GLY A 57 16.85 -6.92 5.80
N ASP A 58 16.66 -7.93 6.65
CA ASP A 58 15.78 -9.07 6.40
C ASP A 58 14.27 -8.74 6.43
N LEU A 59 13.93 -7.53 6.91
CA LEU A 59 12.55 -7.03 6.97
C LEU A 59 12.16 -6.17 5.75
N LEU A 60 13.05 -6.05 4.77
CA LEU A 60 12.81 -5.39 3.49
C LEU A 60 12.82 -6.39 2.36
N GLU A 61 11.68 -6.55 1.70
CA GLU A 61 11.51 -7.56 0.64
C GLU A 61 11.10 -6.90 -0.68
N MET A 62 11.70 -7.37 -1.78
CA MET A 62 11.30 -7.04 -3.15
C MET A 62 10.69 -8.29 -3.79
N LEU A 63 9.39 -8.24 -4.05
CA LEU A 63 8.62 -9.27 -4.71
C LEU A 63 8.42 -8.87 -6.18
N VAL A 64 9.06 -9.62 -7.08
CA VAL A 64 8.85 -9.46 -8.52
C VAL A 64 7.78 -10.44 -8.96
N ILE A 65 6.63 -9.92 -9.35
CA ILE A 65 5.47 -10.72 -9.75
C ILE A 65 5.44 -10.82 -11.28
N GLN A 66 5.44 -12.04 -11.82
CA GLN A 66 5.47 -12.28 -13.26
C GLN A 66 4.35 -13.22 -13.75
N GLU A 67 3.91 -14.13 -12.88
CA GLU A 67 2.95 -15.19 -13.20
C GLU A 67 1.48 -14.78 -12.95
N GLU A 68 1.25 -13.65 -12.28
CA GLU A 68 -0.07 -13.09 -12.00
C GLU A 68 -0.04 -11.56 -12.03
N ASP A 69 -1.22 -10.93 -11.95
CA ASP A 69 -1.33 -9.48 -11.87
C ASP A 69 -0.90 -8.96 -10.48
N VAL A 70 -0.10 -7.89 -10.45
CA VAL A 70 0.46 -7.32 -9.21
C VAL A 70 -0.64 -6.84 -8.26
N ASP A 71 -1.73 -6.29 -8.78
CA ASP A 71 -2.83 -5.76 -7.98
C ASP A 71 -3.61 -6.90 -7.32
N ASP A 72 -3.84 -8.00 -8.05
CA ASP A 72 -4.48 -9.20 -7.52
C ASP A 72 -3.59 -9.91 -6.48
N TYR A 73 -2.27 -9.98 -6.71
CA TYR A 73 -1.31 -10.48 -5.73
C TYR A 73 -1.35 -9.66 -4.44
N LEU A 74 -1.26 -8.33 -4.55
CA LEU A 74 -1.33 -7.40 -3.42
C LEU A 74 -2.63 -7.57 -2.64
N LEU A 75 -3.78 -7.65 -3.32
CA LEU A 75 -5.07 -7.87 -2.69
C LEU A 75 -5.08 -9.18 -1.89
N ARG A 76 -4.65 -10.28 -2.52
CA ARG A 76 -4.67 -11.61 -1.91
C ARG A 76 -3.79 -11.68 -0.66
N GLU A 77 -2.55 -11.21 -0.75
CA GLU A 77 -1.60 -11.26 0.36
C GLU A 77 -2.00 -10.32 1.51
N THR A 78 -2.45 -9.10 1.21
CA THR A 78 -2.85 -8.12 2.24
C THR A 78 -4.15 -8.52 2.94
N VAL A 79 -5.02 -9.31 2.31
CA VAL A 79 -6.19 -9.92 2.95
C VAL A 79 -5.80 -11.07 3.85
N ALA A 80 -4.87 -11.93 3.40
CA ALA A 80 -4.42 -13.09 4.16
C ALA A 80 -3.53 -12.72 5.36
N ALA A 81 -2.88 -11.56 5.29
CA ALA A 81 -2.01 -11.04 6.33
C ALA A 81 -2.69 -10.92 7.70
N ARG A 82 -1.96 -11.36 8.72
CA ARG A 82 -2.36 -11.25 10.13
C ARG A 82 -1.91 -9.90 10.69
N GLY A 83 -2.78 -9.24 11.43
CA GLY A 83 -2.47 -7.96 12.09
C GLY A 83 -2.89 -6.73 11.28
N ILE A 84 -2.10 -5.66 11.39
CA ILE A 84 -2.44 -4.36 10.80
C ILE A 84 -1.62 -4.20 9.52
N VAL A 85 -2.32 -4.01 8.40
CA VAL A 85 -1.70 -3.89 7.09
C VAL A 85 -1.91 -2.48 6.57
N LEU A 86 -0.84 -1.84 6.09
CA LEU A 86 -0.93 -0.62 5.30
C LEU A 86 -0.51 -0.91 3.87
N VAL A 87 -1.34 -0.54 2.89
CA VAL A 87 -0.96 -0.58 1.48
C VAL A 87 -0.61 0.82 0.98
N VAL A 88 0.47 0.95 0.23
CA VAL A 88 0.87 2.19 -0.44
C VAL A 88 0.71 2.02 -1.95
N THR A 89 -0.21 2.78 -2.56
CA THR A 89 -0.45 2.78 -4.01
C THR A 89 -1.03 4.12 -4.49
N ARG A 90 -0.78 4.46 -5.76
CA ARG A 90 -1.49 5.54 -6.47
C ARG A 90 -2.64 5.03 -7.34
N ASP A 91 -2.77 3.72 -7.52
CA ASP A 91 -3.82 3.13 -8.33
C ASP A 91 -5.16 3.21 -7.58
N ILE A 92 -6.11 3.95 -8.16
CA ILE A 92 -7.44 4.17 -7.56
C ILE A 92 -8.27 2.87 -7.58
N PRO A 93 -8.40 2.15 -8.70
CA PRO A 93 -9.01 0.81 -8.72
C PRO A 93 -8.49 -0.15 -7.65
N LEU A 94 -7.17 -0.30 -7.48
CA LEU A 94 -6.61 -1.16 -6.43
C LEU A 94 -6.95 -0.62 -5.03
N ALA A 95 -6.78 0.69 -4.81
CA ALA A 95 -7.10 1.31 -3.53
C ALA A 95 -8.58 1.13 -3.16
N GLU A 96 -9.51 1.19 -4.12
CA GLU A 96 -10.94 0.99 -3.88
C GLU A 96 -11.22 -0.41 -3.36
N ARG A 97 -10.71 -1.45 -4.06
CA ARG A 97 -10.87 -2.85 -3.65
C ARG A 97 -10.32 -3.10 -2.25
N LEU A 98 -9.16 -2.54 -1.93
CA LEU A 98 -8.53 -2.69 -0.61
C LEU A 98 -9.31 -1.97 0.50
N VAL A 99 -9.74 -0.73 0.27
CA VAL A 99 -10.54 0.05 1.23
C VAL A 99 -11.89 -0.61 1.48
N GLU A 100 -12.51 -1.22 0.45
CA GLU A 100 -13.75 -1.97 0.60
C GLU A 100 -13.61 -3.15 1.57
N LEU A 101 -12.43 -3.78 1.59
CA LEU A 101 -12.03 -4.87 2.50
C LEU A 101 -11.51 -4.37 3.86
N GLY A 102 -11.60 -3.07 4.13
CA GLY A 102 -11.16 -2.46 5.38
C GLY A 102 -9.64 -2.41 5.54
N ILE A 103 -8.88 -2.51 4.44
CA ILE A 103 -7.43 -2.34 4.44
C ILE A 103 -7.10 -0.85 4.34
N PRO A 104 -6.35 -0.27 5.28
CA PRO A 104 -5.79 1.06 5.14
C PRO A 104 -4.94 1.19 3.88
N VAL A 105 -5.23 2.20 3.06
CA VAL A 105 -4.45 2.51 1.85
C VAL A 105 -3.99 3.96 1.90
N MET A 106 -2.71 4.20 1.61
CA MET A 106 -2.10 5.54 1.55
C MET A 106 -1.53 5.80 0.17
N ASN A 107 -1.72 7.01 -0.37
CA ASN A 107 -1.04 7.41 -1.60
C ASN A 107 0.35 8.02 -1.35
N ASP A 108 1.09 8.28 -2.42
CA ASP A 108 2.42 8.88 -2.41
C ASP A 108 2.47 10.29 -1.80
N ARG A 109 1.33 10.95 -1.59
CA ARG A 109 1.21 12.30 -1.00
C ARG A 109 0.78 12.27 0.47
N GLY A 110 0.67 11.09 1.08
CA GLY A 110 0.28 10.93 2.48
C GLY A 110 -1.22 11.05 2.75
N ARG A 111 -2.06 10.94 1.71
CA ARG A 111 -3.51 10.85 1.90
C ARG A 111 -3.88 9.39 2.14
N LEU A 112 -4.55 9.13 3.25
CA LEU A 112 -5.25 7.86 3.46
C LEU A 112 -6.55 7.87 2.64
N PHE A 113 -6.83 6.77 1.97
CA PHE A 113 -8.09 6.56 1.28
C PHE A 113 -9.13 6.08 2.28
N GLU A 114 -10.20 6.86 2.40
CA GLU A 114 -11.42 6.48 3.12
C GLU A 114 -12.50 6.07 2.11
N ARG A 115 -13.43 5.21 2.53
CA ARG A 115 -14.49 4.63 1.67
C ARG A 115 -15.30 5.70 0.94
N ASP A 116 -15.65 6.79 1.62
CA ASP A 116 -16.42 7.87 1.01
C ASP A 116 -15.54 8.69 0.05
N SER A 117 -14.31 8.95 0.47
CA SER A 117 -13.35 9.76 -0.29
C SER A 117 -12.86 9.09 -1.58
N ILE A 118 -12.85 7.75 -1.64
CA ILE A 118 -12.37 7.01 -2.81
C ILE A 118 -13.42 6.91 -3.92
N ARG A 119 -14.70 6.82 -3.55
CA ARG A 119 -15.82 6.86 -4.51
C ARG A 119 -15.86 8.18 -5.25
N GLU A 120 -15.71 9.29 -4.53
CA GLU A 120 -15.62 10.63 -5.15
C GLU A 120 -14.42 10.77 -6.09
N LEU A 121 -13.24 10.27 -5.67
CA LEU A 121 -12.04 10.28 -6.50
C LEU A 121 -12.19 9.45 -7.78
N ARG A 122 -12.87 8.31 -7.70
CA ARG A 122 -13.20 7.48 -8.87
C ARG A 122 -14.11 8.23 -9.83
N SER A 123 -15.21 8.82 -9.35
CA SER A 123 -16.11 9.61 -10.19
C SER A 123 -15.40 10.75 -10.90
N LEU A 124 -14.48 11.44 -10.22
CA LEU A 124 -13.66 12.50 -10.81
C LEU A 124 -12.66 11.97 -11.85
N ARG A 125 -12.06 10.80 -11.60
CA ARG A 125 -11.17 10.13 -12.57
C ARG A 125 -11.94 9.76 -13.84
N ASP A 126 -13.11 9.13 -13.69
CA ASP A 126 -13.94 8.67 -14.81
C ASP A 126 -14.44 9.86 -15.64
N ALA A 127 -14.85 10.95 -14.97
CA ALA A 127 -15.21 12.20 -15.62
C ALA A 127 -14.04 12.82 -16.41
N ARG A 128 -12.83 12.86 -15.85
CA ARG A 128 -11.62 13.35 -16.56
C ARG A 128 -11.24 12.45 -17.73
N ALA A 129 -11.35 11.13 -17.58
CA ALA A 129 -11.10 10.19 -18.67
C ALA A 129 -12.11 10.40 -19.81
N ALA A 130 -13.39 10.65 -19.49
CA ALA A 130 -14.40 10.99 -20.49
C ALA A 130 -14.12 12.31 -21.21
N ILE A 131 -13.66 13.35 -20.49
CA ILE A 131 -13.24 14.64 -21.08
C ILE A 131 -12.03 14.46 -22.01
N ARG A 132 -11.06 13.60 -21.64
CA ARG A 132 -9.95 13.21 -22.54
C ARG A 132 -10.41 12.51 -23.80
N ALA A 133 -11.31 11.55 -23.65
CA ALA A 133 -11.83 10.79 -24.79
C ALA A 133 -12.56 11.69 -25.80
N GLN A 134 -13.10 12.83 -25.35
CA GLN A 134 -13.73 13.84 -26.20
C GLN A 134 -12.75 14.86 -26.80
N GLY A 135 -11.44 14.72 -26.56
CA GLY A 135 -10.41 15.62 -27.09
C GLY A 135 -10.40 17.03 -26.46
N LEU A 136 -11.15 17.23 -25.37
CA LEU A 136 -11.34 18.53 -24.72
C LEU A 136 -10.32 18.82 -23.60
N GLU A 137 -9.38 17.90 -23.32
CA GLU A 137 -8.42 18.09 -22.23
C GLU A 137 -7.34 19.12 -22.62
N THR A 138 -7.44 20.32 -22.04
CA THR A 138 -6.33 21.27 -22.03
C THR A 138 -5.21 20.71 -21.15
N MET A 139 -4.00 20.53 -21.69
CA MET A 139 -2.84 19.98 -20.97
C MET A 139 -2.47 20.84 -19.76
N THR A 140 -3.15 20.63 -18.64
CA THR A 140 -2.80 21.25 -17.38
C THR A 140 -1.61 20.47 -16.83
N ARG A 141 -0.45 21.12 -16.75
CA ARG A 141 0.82 20.54 -16.30
C ARG A 141 0.59 19.79 -14.98
N ALA A 142 0.85 18.48 -14.97
CA ALA A 142 0.76 17.67 -13.76
C ALA A 142 1.65 18.28 -12.67
N VAL A 143 1.07 18.56 -11.50
CA VAL A 143 1.79 19.08 -10.34
C VAL A 143 2.91 18.10 -10.00
N THR A 144 4.15 18.53 -10.22
CA THR A 144 5.35 17.70 -10.08
C THR A 144 5.51 17.30 -8.62
N PHE A 145 5.78 16.01 -8.38
CA PHE A 145 6.08 15.53 -7.04
C PHE A 145 7.34 16.22 -6.51
N GLY A 146 7.25 16.90 -5.35
CA GLY A 146 8.35 17.66 -4.78
C GLY A 146 8.62 17.36 -3.31
N LYS A 147 9.52 18.15 -2.70
CA LYS A 147 9.90 18.01 -1.28
C LYS A 147 8.71 18.16 -0.33
N ARG A 148 7.71 18.96 -0.72
CA ARG A 148 6.49 19.18 0.08
C ARG A 148 5.67 17.89 0.16
N GLU A 149 5.41 17.25 -0.98
CA GLU A 149 4.67 15.99 -1.05
C GLU A 149 5.43 14.87 -0.33
N GLN A 150 6.75 14.81 -0.52
CA GLN A 150 7.61 13.86 0.18
C GLN A 150 7.51 14.00 1.70
N LYS A 151 7.56 15.24 2.21
CA LYS A 151 7.40 15.50 3.64
C LYS A 151 6.00 15.14 4.12
N ALA A 152 4.97 15.51 3.36
CA ALA A 152 3.58 15.20 3.70
C ALA A 152 3.35 13.68 3.81
N PHE A 153 3.94 12.91 2.90
CA PHE A 153 3.95 11.45 2.97
C PHE A 153 4.64 10.93 4.24
N ALA A 154 5.86 11.39 4.52
CA ALA A 154 6.60 10.97 5.71
C ALA A 154 5.81 11.27 7.01
N ASP A 155 5.28 12.50 7.13
CA ASP A 155 4.50 12.93 8.29
C ASP A 155 3.22 12.07 8.45
N ALA A 156 2.53 11.76 7.35
CA ALA A 156 1.33 10.93 7.36
C ALA A 156 1.62 9.48 7.73
N LEU A 157 2.70 8.91 7.18
CA LEU A 157 3.16 7.57 7.52
C LEU A 157 3.51 7.49 9.01
N ASP A 158 4.26 8.46 9.53
CA ASP A 158 4.61 8.50 10.94
C ASP A 158 3.38 8.60 11.85
N ARG A 159 2.37 9.40 11.48
CA ARG A 159 1.08 9.45 12.21
C ARG A 159 0.36 8.11 12.20
N PHE A 160 0.27 7.46 11.04
CA PHE A 160 -0.37 6.15 10.92
C PHE A 160 0.33 5.10 11.79
N LEU A 161 1.66 5.06 11.76
CA LEU A 161 2.45 4.10 12.53
C LEU A 161 2.45 4.39 14.03
N ALA A 162 2.23 5.64 14.45
CA ALA A 162 2.13 6.01 15.87
C ALA A 162 0.78 5.61 16.49
N THR A 163 -0.29 5.55 15.70
CA THR A 163 -1.62 5.15 16.17
C THR A 163 -2.29 4.31 15.10
N PRO A 164 -1.80 3.07 14.89
CA PRO A 164 -2.34 2.23 13.84
C PRO A 164 -3.75 1.77 14.22
N PRO A 165 -4.65 1.60 13.25
CA PRO A 165 -6.01 1.15 13.51
C PRO A 165 -6.00 -0.24 14.17
N ARG A 166 -7.07 -0.60 14.88
CA ARG A 166 -7.15 -1.96 15.43
C ARG A 166 -7.04 -2.99 14.30
N PRO A 167 -6.36 -4.13 14.55
CA PRO A 167 -6.34 -5.22 13.59
C PRO A 167 -7.79 -5.59 13.23
N ARG A 168 -8.02 -5.91 11.96
CA ARG A 168 -9.33 -6.41 11.51
C ARG A 168 -9.69 -7.57 12.43
N GLY A 169 -10.84 -7.46 13.11
CA GLY A 169 -11.34 -8.55 13.93
C GLY A 169 -11.36 -9.80 13.07
N ALA A 170 -10.75 -10.90 13.55
CA ALA A 170 -10.97 -12.20 12.95
C ALA A 170 -12.48 -12.33 12.82
N ALA A 171 -12.98 -12.42 11.59
CA ALA A 171 -14.40 -12.60 11.36
C ALA A 171 -14.85 -13.73 12.30
N GLU A 172 -15.74 -13.38 13.23
CA GLU A 172 -16.38 -14.33 14.12
C GLU A 172 -16.99 -15.38 13.19
N LYS A 173 -16.43 -16.59 13.24
CA LYS A 173 -16.87 -17.72 12.42
C LYS A 173 -18.20 -18.23 12.98
N ASP A 174 -19.22 -17.38 13.02
CA ASP A 174 -20.59 -17.78 13.26
C ASP A 174 -21.26 -17.96 11.90
N ILE A 175 -20.90 -19.05 11.22
CA ILE A 175 -21.80 -19.68 10.28
C ILE A 175 -22.71 -20.55 11.16
N PRO A 176 -24.02 -20.25 11.29
CA PRO A 176 -24.92 -21.17 11.94
C PRO A 176 -24.98 -22.44 11.09
N LEU A 177 -24.46 -23.54 11.63
CA LEU A 177 -24.88 -24.87 11.20
C LEU A 177 -26.35 -25.02 11.58
N SER A 178 -27.21 -25.00 10.58
CA SER A 178 -28.59 -25.49 10.65
C SER A 178 -28.93 -26.15 9.33
#